data_AF-A0A6L6BYD3-F1
#
_entry.id   AF-A0A6L6BYD3-F1
#
_cell.length_a   1.000
_cell.length_b   1.000
_cell.length_c   1.000
_cell.angle_alpha   90.00
_cell.angle_beta   90.00
_cell.angle_gamma   90.00
#
_symmetry.space_group_name_H-M   'P 1'
#
loop_
_entity.id
_entity.type
_entity.pdbx_description
1 polymer ?
#
loop_
_entity_poly.entity_id
_entity_poly.type
_entity_poly.pdbx_seq_one_letter_code
_entity_poly.pdbx_strand_id
1 'polypeptide(L)'
;MATSVRSAALLVLVSSLAIFALAVPAAAVSDPASSNGMNQPESFGPPIPGVYHRPVERPVRDPFRMENGPYGAGNFGLEYATSPGDPVLAIGSGMVSFAGSVAGRLAVTVQHPDGRRSSLTGLSSVVVQAGELVVQGQFLGRALRGLHLGLREGDRYVDPALFLGVIQ
;
A
#
# COMPACT_ATOMS: atom_id res chain seq x y z
N MET A 1 -27.81 38.79 -32.13
CA MET A 1 -28.46 37.48 -32.29
C MET A 1 -27.64 36.66 -33.29
N ALA A 2 -27.40 35.40 -32.95
CA ALA A 2 -26.85 34.32 -33.78
C ALA A 2 -25.38 34.40 -34.24
N THR A 3 -24.50 33.75 -33.48
CA THR A 3 -23.27 33.13 -33.99
C THR A 3 -23.18 31.72 -33.44
N SER A 4 -23.45 30.73 -34.28
CA SER A 4 -23.04 29.34 -34.06
C SER A 4 -22.73 28.72 -35.42
N VAL A 5 -21.60 28.00 -35.46
CA VAL A 5 -21.30 26.74 -36.15
C VAL A 5 -19.81 26.74 -36.46
N ARG A 6 -19.05 25.85 -35.81
CA ARG A 6 -17.87 25.24 -36.43
C ARG A 6 -17.84 23.75 -36.13
N SER A 7 -17.69 23.03 -37.22
CA SER A 7 -17.85 21.61 -37.45
C SER A 7 -16.71 20.74 -36.89
N ALA A 8 -17.03 19.45 -36.82
CA ALA A 8 -16.20 18.31 -36.46
C ALA A 8 -15.02 18.01 -37.42
N ALA A 9 -14.00 17.34 -36.88
CA ALA A 9 -13.15 16.28 -37.50
C ALA A 9 -12.03 15.92 -36.48
N LEU A 10 -11.38 14.75 -36.37
CA LEU A 10 -11.51 13.35 -36.82
C LEU A 10 -10.18 12.72 -36.26
N LEU A 11 -10.21 11.67 -35.40
CA LEU A 11 -9.77 10.26 -35.68
C LEU A 11 -8.24 10.13 -36.00
N VAL A 12 -7.39 9.17 -35.61
CA VAL A 12 -7.40 7.76 -35.13
C VAL A 12 -5.98 7.51 -34.56
N LEU A 13 -5.81 6.62 -33.56
CA LEU A 13 -4.86 5.51 -33.71
C LEU A 13 -5.20 4.35 -32.77
N VAL A 14 -5.80 3.34 -33.39
CA VAL A 14 -5.94 1.97 -32.92
C VAL A 14 -4.57 1.30 -32.99
N SER A 15 -4.18 0.55 -31.97
CA SER A 15 -3.38 -0.65 -32.21
C SER A 15 -3.89 -1.80 -31.33
N SER A 16 -4.35 -2.83 -32.04
CA SER A 16 -4.69 -4.16 -31.55
C SER A 16 -3.59 -5.11 -32.00
N LEU A 17 -3.16 -6.04 -31.13
CA LEU A 17 -2.73 -7.44 -31.42
C LEU A 17 -1.99 -7.97 -30.18
N ALA A 18 -2.08 -9.23 -29.76
CA ALA A 18 -2.61 -10.43 -30.38
C ALA A 18 -3.05 -11.43 -29.30
N ILE A 19 -4.15 -12.14 -29.55
CA ILE A 19 -4.52 -13.36 -28.82
C ILE A 19 -3.85 -14.52 -29.56
N PHE A 20 -2.97 -15.26 -28.89
CA PHE A 20 -2.46 -16.52 -29.41
C PHE A 20 -3.01 -17.66 -28.55
N ALA A 21 -4.10 -18.27 -29.00
CA ALA A 21 -4.64 -19.49 -28.43
C ALA A 21 -3.90 -20.69 -29.03
N LEU A 22 -2.97 -21.26 -28.28
CA LEU A 22 -2.41 -22.59 -28.56
C LEU A 22 -3.34 -23.63 -27.92
N ALA A 23 -4.04 -24.39 -28.75
CA ALA A 23 -4.77 -25.57 -28.33
C ALA A 23 -3.75 -26.69 -27.99
N VAL A 24 -3.74 -27.13 -26.74
CA VAL A 24 -2.97 -28.30 -26.28
C VAL A 24 -3.93 -29.50 -26.22
N PRO A 25 -3.58 -30.67 -26.77
CA PRO A 25 -4.49 -31.82 -26.77
C PRO A 25 -4.63 -32.41 -25.36
N ALA A 26 -5.88 -32.77 -25.02
CA ALA A 26 -6.21 -33.47 -23.80
C ALA A 26 -5.77 -34.94 -23.88
N ALA A 27 -4.84 -35.34 -23.02
CA ALA A 27 -4.60 -36.73 -22.65
C ALA A 27 -4.56 -36.80 -21.11
N ALA A 28 -5.47 -37.60 -20.55
CA ALA A 28 -5.74 -37.72 -19.13
C ALA A 28 -4.92 -38.85 -18.48
N VAL A 29 -4.23 -38.57 -17.37
CA VAL A 29 -3.85 -39.46 -16.23
C VAL A 29 -2.87 -38.66 -15.34
N SER A 30 -2.94 -38.54 -14.00
CA SER A 30 -3.74 -39.16 -12.93
C SER A 30 -3.72 -38.20 -11.72
N ASP A 31 -4.80 -38.14 -10.93
CA ASP A 31 -4.80 -37.54 -9.59
C ASP A 31 -3.90 -38.36 -8.64
N PRO A 32 -3.13 -37.68 -7.76
CA PRO A 32 -3.57 -37.66 -6.37
C PRO A 32 -3.22 -36.34 -5.68
N ALA A 33 -4.20 -35.47 -5.46
CA ALA A 33 -4.12 -34.49 -4.39
C ALA A 33 -5.51 -34.20 -3.83
N SER A 34 -5.99 -35.13 -3.01
CA SER A 34 -6.81 -34.76 -1.85
C SER A 34 -6.01 -33.78 -0.99
N SER A 35 -6.16 -32.49 -1.26
CA SER A 35 -6.07 -31.45 -0.23
C SER A 35 -7.10 -30.38 -0.56
N ASN A 36 -8.38 -30.73 -0.33
CA ASN A 36 -9.38 -29.75 0.09
C ASN A 36 -8.95 -29.15 1.44
N GLY A 37 -7.90 -28.35 1.42
CA GLY A 37 -7.55 -27.37 2.42
C GLY A 37 -7.98 -26.03 1.86
N MET A 38 -9.28 -25.77 1.95
CA MET A 38 -9.84 -24.45 1.71
C MET A 38 -8.95 -23.42 2.39
N ASN A 39 -8.51 -22.43 1.61
CA ASN A 39 -7.77 -21.25 2.03
C ASN A 39 -8.37 -20.67 3.31
N GLN A 40 -7.87 -21.11 4.46
CA GLN A 40 -8.05 -20.37 5.69
C GLN A 40 -7.10 -19.18 5.56
N PRO A 41 -7.54 -17.93 5.73
CA PRO A 41 -6.57 -16.87 5.95
C PRO A 41 -5.72 -17.34 7.13
N GLU A 42 -4.40 -17.41 6.95
CA GLU A 42 -3.51 -17.70 8.07
C GLU A 42 -3.95 -16.79 9.21
N SER A 43 -4.40 -17.41 10.31
CA SER A 43 -4.77 -16.66 11.49
C SER A 43 -3.49 -16.02 11.97
N PHE A 44 -3.27 -14.76 11.60
CA PHE A 44 -2.20 -13.96 12.17
C PHE A 44 -2.40 -14.03 13.69
N GLY A 45 -1.42 -14.61 14.38
CA GLY A 45 -1.41 -14.64 15.84
C GLY A 45 -1.55 -13.22 16.40
N PRO A 46 -1.76 -13.08 17.72
CA PRO A 46 -1.80 -11.75 18.33
C PRO A 46 -0.56 -10.93 17.89
N PRO A 47 -0.71 -9.61 17.65
CA PRO A 47 0.40 -8.74 17.32
C PRO A 47 1.58 -8.98 18.26
N ILE A 48 2.78 -9.19 17.72
CA ILE A 48 4.00 -9.08 18.52
C ILE A 48 4.30 -7.57 18.56
N PRO A 49 4.18 -6.90 19.73
CA PRO A 49 4.47 -5.48 19.82
C PRO A 49 5.93 -5.21 19.54
N GLY A 50 6.25 -4.08 18.90
CA GLY A 50 7.63 -3.63 18.73
C GLY A 50 8.42 -4.19 17.56
N VAL A 51 7.76 -4.85 16.59
CA VAL A 51 8.41 -5.31 15.36
C VAL A 51 8.75 -4.12 14.44
N TYR A 52 7.98 -3.05 14.49
CA TYR A 52 8.16 -1.86 13.65
C TYR A 52 8.60 -0.62 14.43
N HIS A 53 9.27 0.30 13.73
CA HIS A 53 9.66 1.60 14.23
C HIS A 53 8.72 2.68 13.73
N ARG A 54 8.63 3.79 14.48
CA ARG A 54 7.85 4.95 14.05
C ARG A 54 8.50 5.53 12.78
N PRO A 55 7.71 5.93 11.77
CA PRO A 55 8.28 6.45 10.52
C PRO A 55 8.81 7.87 10.64
N VAL A 56 8.44 8.59 11.71
CA VAL A 56 8.80 9.99 11.92
C VAL A 56 8.74 10.32 13.41
N GLU A 57 9.62 11.21 13.87
CA GLU A 57 9.67 11.72 15.25
C GLU A 57 8.65 12.84 15.50
N ARG A 58 7.37 12.51 15.32
CA ARG A 58 6.24 13.41 15.54
C ARG A 58 5.11 12.70 16.29
N PRO A 59 4.25 13.43 17.01
CA PRO A 59 3.11 12.82 17.68
C PRO A 59 2.07 12.34 16.66
N VAL A 60 1.35 11.28 17.01
CA VAL A 60 0.12 10.90 16.32
C VAL A 60 -0.96 11.91 16.71
N ARG A 61 -1.60 12.55 15.74
CA ARG A 61 -2.70 13.51 15.94
C ARG A 61 -4.08 12.89 15.72
N ASP A 62 -4.16 11.82 14.93
CA ASP A 62 -5.38 11.06 14.73
C ASP A 62 -5.05 9.56 14.81
N PRO A 63 -5.51 8.85 15.85
CA PRO A 63 -5.26 7.42 15.99
C PRO A 63 -6.12 6.61 15.02
N PHE A 64 -5.83 5.31 14.94
CA PHE A 64 -6.65 4.36 14.20
C PHE A 64 -8.06 4.29 14.79
N ARG A 65 -9.07 4.33 13.93
CA ARG A 65 -10.48 4.11 14.28
C ARG A 65 -11.15 3.41 13.10
N MET A 66 -11.71 2.23 13.34
CA MET A 66 -12.55 1.53 12.36
C MET A 66 -13.94 1.38 12.95
N GLU A 67 -14.87 2.22 12.50
CA GLU A 67 -16.27 2.13 12.90
C GLU A 67 -17.05 1.41 11.80
N ASN A 68 -17.93 0.48 12.16
CA ASN A 68 -18.82 -0.21 11.21
C ASN A 68 -18.11 -0.96 10.06
N GLY A 69 -16.88 -1.45 10.28
CA GLY A 69 -16.15 -2.30 9.33
C GLY A 69 -15.28 -1.55 8.31
N PRO A 70 -14.77 -2.24 7.27
CA PRO A 70 -13.73 -1.72 6.37
C PRO A 70 -14.19 -0.60 5.42
N TYR A 71 -15.51 -0.38 5.31
CA TYR A 71 -16.11 0.69 4.50
C TYR A 71 -16.80 1.77 5.34
N GLY A 72 -16.77 1.63 6.66
CA GLY A 72 -17.35 2.63 7.54
C GLY A 72 -16.46 3.85 7.71
N ALA A 73 -16.96 4.84 8.44
CA ALA A 73 -16.18 6.02 8.76
C ALA A 73 -14.99 5.65 9.66
N GLY A 74 -13.91 6.40 9.55
CA GLY A 74 -12.77 6.22 10.43
C GLY A 74 -11.44 6.57 9.79
N ASN A 75 -10.40 6.40 10.61
CA ASN A 75 -9.02 6.51 10.20
C ASN A 75 -8.42 5.11 10.15
N PHE A 76 -8.18 4.59 8.94
CA PHE A 76 -7.65 3.24 8.71
C PHE A 76 -6.11 3.16 8.83
N GLY A 77 -5.55 4.01 9.68
CA GLY A 77 -4.12 4.11 9.93
C GLY A 77 -3.83 5.09 11.08
N LEU A 78 -2.61 5.60 11.12
CA LEU A 78 -2.21 6.67 12.04
C LEU A 78 -1.90 7.94 11.25
N GLU A 79 -2.42 9.07 11.71
CA GLU A 79 -2.02 10.39 11.20
C GLU A 79 -0.99 11.02 12.11
N TYR A 80 0.19 11.31 11.59
CA TYR A 80 1.24 12.02 12.30
C TYR A 80 1.15 13.53 12.07
N ALA A 81 1.44 14.32 13.10
CA ALA A 81 1.52 15.78 13.05
C ALA A 81 2.83 16.26 12.41
N THR A 82 3.14 15.77 11.22
CA THR A 82 4.36 16.15 10.49
C THR A 82 4.31 17.60 10.03
N SER A 83 5.48 18.22 9.99
CA SER A 83 5.74 19.47 9.29
C SER A 83 6.35 19.18 7.91
N PRO A 84 6.14 20.07 6.91
CA PRO A 84 6.78 19.92 5.61
C PRO A 84 8.30 19.76 5.76
N GLY A 85 8.85 18.74 5.12
CA GLY A 85 10.29 18.44 5.14
C GLY A 85 10.74 17.47 6.22
N ASP A 86 9.89 17.09 7.19
CA ASP A 86 10.24 16.07 8.20
C ASP A 86 10.69 14.77 7.51
N PRO A 87 11.76 14.10 7.98
CA PRO A 87 12.22 12.85 7.39
C PRO A 87 11.21 11.72 7.64
N VAL A 88 10.95 10.94 6.60
CA VAL A 88 10.09 9.75 6.66
C VAL A 88 10.95 8.53 6.45
N LEU A 89 10.85 7.59 7.40
CA LEU A 89 11.64 6.37 7.46
C LEU A 89 10.76 5.14 7.21
N ALA A 90 11.37 4.06 6.71
CA ALA A 90 10.73 2.76 6.62
C ALA A 90 10.45 2.22 8.02
N ILE A 91 9.20 1.86 8.30
CA ILE A 91 8.81 1.32 9.62
C ILE A 91 9.44 -0.06 9.90
N GLY A 92 9.82 -0.78 8.85
CA GLY A 92 10.34 -2.14 8.89
C GLY A 92 11.03 -2.48 7.57
N SER A 93 11.91 -3.48 7.60
CA SER A 93 12.57 -3.99 6.40
C SER A 93 11.55 -4.63 5.45
N GLY A 94 11.79 -4.57 4.15
CA GLY A 94 10.88 -5.16 3.16
C GLY A 94 11.19 -4.72 1.72
N MET A 95 10.30 -5.08 0.81
CA MET A 95 10.35 -4.69 -0.60
C MET A 95 9.34 -3.56 -0.86
N VAL A 96 9.78 -2.50 -1.52
CA VAL A 96 8.91 -1.43 -1.98
C VAL A 96 8.02 -1.97 -3.10
N SER A 97 6.74 -2.12 -2.82
CA SER A 97 5.75 -2.57 -3.81
C SER A 97 5.14 -1.42 -4.62
N PHE A 98 5.22 -0.19 -4.10
CA PHE A 98 4.78 1.02 -4.79
C PHE A 98 5.56 2.25 -4.29
N ALA A 99 5.91 3.14 -5.22
CA ALA A 99 6.50 4.45 -4.95
C ALA A 99 6.02 5.43 -6.02
N GLY A 100 5.12 6.36 -5.67
CA GLY A 100 4.50 7.25 -6.65
C GLY A 100 3.32 8.05 -6.13
N SER A 101 2.58 8.70 -7.02
CA SER A 101 1.39 9.50 -6.69
C SER A 101 0.12 8.65 -6.73
N VAL A 102 -0.69 8.73 -5.68
CA VAL A 102 -2.03 8.12 -5.61
C VAL A 102 -3.01 9.17 -5.09
N ALA A 103 -4.11 9.39 -5.81
CA ALA A 103 -5.10 10.44 -5.51
C ALA A 103 -4.46 11.83 -5.24
N GLY A 104 -3.40 12.16 -5.98
CA GLY A 104 -2.69 13.45 -5.85
C GLY A 104 -1.73 13.55 -4.65
N ARG A 105 -1.48 12.47 -3.91
CA ARG A 105 -0.54 12.43 -2.78
C ARG A 105 0.58 11.44 -3.09
N LEU A 106 1.83 11.82 -2.85
CA LEU A 106 2.94 10.86 -2.95
C LEU A 106 2.85 9.86 -1.80
N ALA A 107 3.11 8.60 -2.14
CA ALA A 107 3.08 7.47 -1.24
C ALA A 107 4.19 6.46 -1.54
N VAL A 108 4.58 5.74 -0.50
CA VAL A 108 5.45 4.56 -0.56
C VAL A 108 4.74 3.41 0.16
N THR A 109 4.68 2.25 -0.48
CA THR A 109 4.12 1.03 0.11
C THR A 109 5.19 -0.05 0.18
N VAL A 110 5.44 -0.60 1.37
CA VAL A 110 6.43 -1.65 1.61
C VAL A 110 5.72 -2.95 1.99
N GLN A 111 6.07 -4.03 1.29
CA GLN A 111 5.69 -5.40 1.66
C GLN A 111 6.77 -5.96 2.60
N HIS A 112 6.35 -6.39 3.78
CA HIS A 112 7.24 -6.88 4.81
C HIS A 112 7.30 -8.42 4.83
N PRO A 113 8.40 -9.01 5.35
CA PRO A 113 8.56 -10.47 5.44
C PRO A 113 7.52 -11.17 6.32
N ASP A 114 6.90 -10.47 7.26
CA ASP A 114 5.84 -10.99 8.13
C ASP A 114 4.45 -10.98 7.46
N GLY A 115 4.40 -10.79 6.13
CA GLY A 115 3.17 -10.79 5.33
C GLY A 115 2.39 -9.48 5.38
N ARG A 116 2.77 -8.52 6.22
CA ARG A 116 2.10 -7.22 6.32
C ARG A 116 2.58 -6.23 5.25
N ARG A 117 1.73 -5.26 4.97
CA ARG A 117 2.00 -4.20 4.00
C ARG A 117 1.75 -2.83 4.63
N SER A 118 2.80 -2.02 4.74
CA SER A 118 2.70 -0.64 5.22
C SER A 118 2.56 0.32 4.05
N SER A 119 1.81 1.40 4.22
CA SER A 119 1.69 2.49 3.25
C SER A 119 1.87 3.84 3.93
N LEU A 120 2.86 4.60 3.50
CA LEU A 120 3.14 5.95 3.98
C LEU A 120 2.68 6.93 2.90
N THR A 121 1.67 7.76 3.20
CA THR A 121 1.06 8.68 2.23
C THR A 121 1.10 10.12 2.73
N GLY A 122 1.35 11.07 1.84
CA GLY A 122 1.56 12.48 2.20
C GLY A 122 3.03 12.86 2.21
N LEU A 123 3.83 12.27 1.31
CA LEU A 123 5.21 12.70 1.10
C LEU A 123 5.28 13.93 0.19
N SER A 124 6.28 14.77 0.39
CA SER A 124 6.69 15.84 -0.51
C SER A 124 7.76 15.38 -1.51
N SER A 125 8.51 14.34 -1.17
CA SER A 125 9.50 13.70 -2.04
C SER A 125 9.65 12.24 -1.67
N VAL A 126 10.04 11.41 -2.65
CA VAL A 126 10.34 9.98 -2.47
C VAL A 126 11.72 9.72 -3.09
N VAL A 127 12.55 8.92 -2.41
CA VAL A 127 13.91 8.58 -2.90
C VAL A 127 14.09 7.11 -3.27
N VAL A 128 13.07 6.28 -3.02
CA VAL A 128 13.07 4.85 -3.34
C VAL A 128 12.18 4.54 -4.56
N GLN A 129 12.37 3.37 -5.16
CA GLN A 129 11.60 2.91 -6.31
C GLN A 129 10.89 1.57 -6.06
N ALA A 130 9.84 1.27 -6.82
CA ALA A 130 9.20 -0.04 -6.77
C ALA A 130 10.20 -1.15 -7.16
N GLY A 131 10.18 -2.25 -6.41
CA GLY A 131 11.13 -3.37 -6.51
C GLY A 131 12.37 -3.23 -5.62
N GLU A 132 12.62 -2.05 -5.04
CA GLU A 132 13.77 -1.82 -4.16
C GLU A 132 13.58 -2.50 -2.79
N LEU A 133 14.67 -3.06 -2.24
CA LEU A 133 14.71 -3.51 -0.85
C LEU A 133 15.07 -2.35 0.07
N VAL A 134 14.31 -2.21 1.14
CA VAL A 134 14.58 -1.23 2.21
C VAL A 134 14.82 -1.95 3.52
N VAL A 135 15.68 -1.38 4.36
CA VAL A 135 15.86 -1.81 5.76
C VAL A 135 15.04 -0.93 6.70
N GLN A 136 14.67 -1.46 7.86
CA GLN A 136 14.00 -0.69 8.91
C GLN A 136 14.81 0.56 9.27
N GLY A 137 14.13 1.72 9.36
CA GLY A 137 14.76 3.01 9.60
C GLY A 137 15.39 3.66 8.38
N GLN A 138 15.39 3.01 7.21
CA GLN A 138 15.91 3.61 5.97
C GLN A 138 15.09 4.84 5.58
N PHE A 139 15.77 5.90 5.15
CA PHE A 139 15.15 7.12 4.66
C PHE A 139 14.39 6.87 3.36
N LEU A 140 13.10 7.16 3.34
CA LEU A 140 12.21 7.00 2.18
C LEU A 140 11.93 8.31 1.46
N GLY A 141 12.04 9.44 2.17
CA GLY A 141 11.72 10.75 1.63
C GLY A 141 11.33 11.75 2.71
N ARG A 142 10.61 12.80 2.30
CA ARG A 142 10.19 13.88 3.20
C ARG A 142 8.67 13.98 3.25
N ALA A 143 8.13 14.38 4.39
CA ALA A 143 6.70 14.53 4.60
C ALA A 143 6.19 15.91 4.12
N LEU A 144 4.91 15.95 3.76
CA LEU A 144 4.09 17.16 3.81
C LEU A 144 3.54 17.36 5.24
N ARG A 145 2.65 18.34 5.40
CA ARG A 145 1.82 18.42 6.61
C ARG A 145 0.82 17.26 6.63
N GLY A 146 0.90 16.42 7.65
CA GLY A 146 0.06 15.23 7.79
C GLY A 146 0.58 14.04 6.98
N LEU A 147 1.27 13.14 7.67
CA LEU A 147 1.70 11.85 7.14
C LEU A 147 0.75 10.77 7.64
N HIS A 148 0.17 10.01 6.71
CA HIS A 148 -0.66 8.86 7.01
C HIS A 148 0.18 7.58 6.97
N LEU A 149 0.13 6.77 8.02
CA LEU A 149 0.65 5.41 8.06
C LEU A 149 -0.51 4.41 8.10
N GLY A 150 -0.76 3.72 7.00
CA GLY A 150 -1.66 2.57 6.96
C GLY A 150 -0.89 1.26 7.09
N LEU A 151 -1.51 0.25 7.70
CA LEU A 151 -0.98 -1.11 7.80
C LEU A 151 -2.07 -2.13 7.44
N ARG A 152 -1.73 -3.12 6.62
CA ARG A 152 -2.64 -4.19 6.21
C ARG A 152 -2.06 -5.58 6.45
N GLU A 153 -2.96 -6.49 6.81
CA GLU A 153 -2.77 -7.95 6.77
C GLU A 153 -3.67 -8.52 5.68
N GLY A 154 -3.09 -9.04 4.60
CA GLY A 154 -3.82 -9.29 3.37
C GLY A 154 -4.51 -8.01 2.87
N ASP A 155 -5.84 -8.03 2.85
CA ASP A 155 -6.69 -6.89 2.45
C ASP A 155 -7.29 -6.11 3.64
N ARG A 156 -7.09 -6.59 4.87
CA ARG A 156 -7.67 -6.01 6.08
C ARG A 156 -6.74 -4.94 6.66
N TYR A 157 -7.28 -3.77 6.95
CA TYR A 157 -6.58 -2.77 7.76
C TYR A 157 -6.49 -3.20 9.22
N VAL A 158 -5.32 -3.01 9.80
CA VAL A 158 -5.04 -3.27 11.22
C VAL A 158 -4.49 -2.00 11.86
N ASP A 159 -4.70 -1.83 13.16
CA ASP A 159 -4.15 -0.70 13.91
C ASP A 159 -2.61 -0.77 13.91
N PRO A 160 -1.90 0.18 13.26
CA PRO A 160 -0.45 0.16 13.23
C PRO A 160 0.17 0.32 14.63
N ALA A 161 -0.53 0.96 15.58
CA ALA A 161 -0.02 1.20 16.91
C ALA A 161 0.29 -0.10 17.68
N LEU A 162 -0.39 -1.20 17.35
CA LEU A 162 -0.16 -2.51 17.97
C LEU A 162 1.19 -3.15 17.59
N PHE A 163 1.84 -2.66 16.54
CA PHE A 163 3.07 -3.22 15.98
C PHE A 163 4.28 -2.31 16.13
N LEU A 164 4.04 -1.03 16.43
CA LEU A 164 5.10 -0.05 16.67
C LEU A 164 5.72 -0.28 18.04
N GLY A 165 7.05 -0.18 18.12
CA GLY A 165 7.77 -0.19 19.38
C GLY A 165 7.49 1.06 20.22
N VAL A 166 7.47 0.87 21.53
CA VAL A 166 7.59 1.96 22.50
C VAL A 166 9.07 2.36 22.53
N ILE A 167 9.37 3.63 22.25
CA ILE A 167 10.71 4.18 22.46
C ILE A 167 10.91 4.44 23.96
N GLN A 168 12.01 3.91 24.50
CA GLN A 168 12.59 4.34 25.77
C GLN A 168 13.31 5.67 25.61
#